data_AF-A0A7S0NQA7-F1
#
_entry.id   AF-A0A7S0NQA7-F1
#
_cell.length_a   1.000
_cell.length_b   1.000
_cell.length_c   1.000
_cell.angle_alpha   90.00
_cell.angle_beta   90.00
_cell.angle_gamma   90.00
#
_symmetry.space_group_name_H-M   'P 1'
#
loop_
_entity.id
_entity.type
_entity.pdbx_description
1 polymer ?
#
loop_
_entity_poly.entity_id
_entity_poly.type
_entity_poly.pdbx_seq_one_letter_code
_entity_poly.pdbx_strand_id
1 'polypeptide(L)'
;HELALQERMARLDARQGAGSGREYYTNLCMKAVNQSIGRAIRHKADYAAIVLADARYGKPAVQQRLPKWIAQQVVAGGGFDSSLQAVRGFFDRRAAHGAA
;
A
#
# COMPACT_ATOMS: atom_id res chain seq x y z
N HIS A 1 24.05 -0.39 -3.35
CA HIS A 1 22.77 -0.53 -2.63
C HIS A 1 22.19 -1.95 -2.74
N GLU A 2 22.22 -2.58 -3.91
CA GLU A 2 21.63 -3.90 -4.15
C GLU A 2 22.39 -5.07 -3.48
N LEU A 3 23.72 -5.06 -3.51
CA LEU A 3 24.58 -6.07 -2.85
C LEU A 3 24.32 -6.21 -1.35
N ALA A 4 24.28 -5.09 -0.62
CA ALA A 4 24.03 -5.11 0.82
C ALA A 4 22.64 -5.67 1.18
N LEU A 5 21.64 -5.45 0.31
CA LEU A 5 20.31 -6.03 0.48
C LEU A 5 20.33 -7.54 0.23
N GLN A 6 20.99 -7.98 -0.83
CA GLN A 6 21.12 -9.41 -1.16
C GLN A 6 21.86 -10.19 -0.07
N GLU A 7 22.99 -9.65 0.43
CA GLU A 7 23.74 -10.25 1.54
C GLU A 7 22.90 -10.35 2.80
N ARG A 8 22.11 -9.30 3.10
CA ARG A 8 21.23 -9.29 4.26
C ARG A 8 20.10 -10.33 4.12
N MET A 9 19.52 -10.47 2.94
CA MET A 9 18.51 -11.49 2.65
C MET A 9 19.08 -12.90 2.81
N ALA A 10 20.25 -13.18 2.22
CA ALA A 10 20.93 -14.47 2.33
C ALA A 10 21.28 -14.82 3.79
N ARG A 11 21.74 -13.83 4.57
CA ARG A 11 22.00 -14.00 6.01
C ARG A 11 20.74 -14.33 6.81
N LEU A 12 19.60 -13.72 6.46
CA LEU A 12 18.33 -14.01 7.11
C LEU A 12 17.85 -15.41 6.77
N ASP A 13 17.95 -15.83 5.50
CA ASP A 13 17.60 -17.19 5.10
C ASP A 13 18.45 -18.24 5.85
N ALA A 14 19.76 -17.98 6.01
CA ALA A 14 20.67 -18.88 6.73
C ALA A 14 20.40 -18.95 8.26
N ARG A 15 19.87 -17.88 8.87
CA ARG A 15 19.68 -17.80 10.33
C ARG A 15 18.25 -18.06 10.81
N GLN A 16 17.26 -17.78 9.97
CA GLN A 16 15.83 -17.81 10.33
C GLN A 16 15.02 -18.79 9.49
N GLY A 17 15.64 -19.41 8.49
CA GLY A 17 15.01 -20.40 7.60
C GLY A 17 14.73 -19.83 6.21
N ALA A 18 14.57 -20.75 5.25
CA ALA A 18 14.34 -20.39 3.86
C ALA A 18 13.09 -19.51 3.70
N GLY A 19 13.24 -18.35 3.08
CA GLY A 19 12.14 -17.42 2.79
C GLY A 19 12.09 -16.20 3.71
N SER A 20 12.83 -16.21 4.82
CA SER A 20 12.93 -15.05 5.73
C SER A 20 13.54 -13.82 5.04
N GLY A 21 14.48 -13.99 4.11
CA GLY A 21 15.03 -12.91 3.31
C GLY A 21 13.98 -12.25 2.41
N ARG A 22 13.14 -13.06 1.76
CA ARG A 22 12.03 -12.58 0.91
C ARG A 22 10.96 -11.86 1.74
N GLU A 23 10.66 -12.36 2.93
CA GLU A 23 9.74 -11.71 3.84
C GLU A 23 10.29 -10.34 4.30
N TYR A 24 11.58 -10.28 4.65
CA TYR A 24 12.24 -9.02 5.00
C TYR A 24 12.15 -7.99 3.87
N TYR A 25 12.41 -8.39 2.63
CA TYR A 25 12.28 -7.51 1.47
C TYR A 25 10.84 -7.01 1.29
N THR A 26 9.87 -7.90 1.45
CA THR A 26 8.43 -7.53 1.41
C THR A 26 8.08 -6.54 2.50
N ASN A 27 8.57 -6.74 3.73
CA ASN A 27 8.37 -5.83 4.85
C ASN A 27 8.99 -4.45 4.60
N LEU A 28 10.18 -4.40 4.00
CA LEU A 28 10.82 -3.14 3.64
C LEU A 28 9.99 -2.35 2.62
N CYS A 29 9.47 -3.04 1.59
CA CYS A 29 8.58 -2.46 0.60
C CYS A 29 7.30 -1.91 1.25
N MET A 30 6.61 -2.73 2.06
CA MET A 30 5.38 -2.31 2.71
C MET A 30 5.59 -1.18 3.73
N LYS A 31 6.76 -1.13 4.39
CA LYS A 31 7.13 0.00 5.25
C LYS A 31 7.17 1.31 4.44
N ALA A 32 7.80 1.31 3.26
CA ALA A 32 7.86 2.49 2.41
C ALA A 32 6.45 2.92 1.93
N VAL A 33 5.62 1.96 1.53
CA VAL A 33 4.22 2.20 1.13
C VAL A 33 3.42 2.84 2.26
N ASN A 34 3.47 2.24 3.45
CA ASN A 34 2.72 2.73 4.62
C ASN A 34 3.20 4.12 5.07
N GLN A 35 4.49 4.43 4.89
CA GLN A 35 5.02 5.77 5.14
C GLN A 35 4.49 6.79 4.14
N SER A 36 4.44 6.46 2.85
CA SER A 36 3.84 7.34 1.83
C SER A 36 2.37 7.62 2.10
N ILE A 37 1.61 6.61 2.53
CA ILE A 37 0.20 6.76 2.93
C ILE A 37 0.07 7.74 4.10
N GLY A 38 0.89 7.59 5.15
CA GLY A 38 0.87 8.48 6.32
C GLY A 38 1.27 9.93 5.98
N ARG A 39 2.04 10.15 4.91
CA ARG A 39 2.34 11.50 4.40
C ARG A 39 1.18 12.11 3.62
N ALA A 40 0.38 11.28 2.95
CA ALA A 40 -0.78 11.71 2.16
C ALA A 40 -2.00 12.06 3.02
N ILE A 41 -2.22 11.35 4.14
CA ILE A 41 -3.32 11.57 5.08
C ILE A 41 -2.73 11.75 6.47
N ARG A 42 -2.63 12.99 6.97
CA ARG A 42 -1.90 13.33 8.20
C ARG A 42 -2.83 13.60 9.38
N HIS A 43 -4.01 14.18 9.14
CA HIS A 43 -5.00 14.44 10.17
C HIS A 43 -6.45 14.21 9.69
N LYS A 44 -7.41 14.23 10.61
CA LYS A 44 -8.84 13.92 10.37
C LYS A 44 -9.55 14.76 9.30
N ALA A 45 -8.96 15.88 8.90
CA ALA A 45 -9.52 16.78 7.91
C ALA A 45 -8.83 16.62 6.54
N ASP A 46 -7.72 15.88 6.48
CA ASP A 46 -7.10 15.49 5.23
C ASP A 46 -7.94 14.41 4.55
N TYR A 47 -8.01 14.49 3.23
CA TYR A 47 -8.58 13.46 2.40
C TYR A 47 -7.66 13.25 1.19
N ALA A 48 -7.48 12.00 0.80
CA ALA A 48 -6.66 11.64 -0.35
C ALA A 48 -7.24 10.40 -1.02
N ALA A 49 -7.10 10.34 -2.34
CA ALA A 49 -7.29 9.10 -3.09
C ALA A 49 -5.95 8.37 -3.20
N ILE A 50 -5.92 7.09 -2.83
CA ILE A 50 -4.71 6.27 -2.88
C ILE A 50 -4.92 5.19 -3.95
N VAL A 51 -4.07 5.18 -4.98
CA VAL A 51 -4.11 4.18 -6.05
C VAL A 51 -2.93 3.23 -5.90
N LEU A 52 -3.21 1.96 -5.64
CA LEU A 52 -2.21 0.90 -5.48
C LEU A 52 -2.07 0.11 -6.79
N ALA A 53 -1.19 0.58 -7.68
CA ALA A 53 -1.03 0.05 -9.03
C ALA A 53 -0.15 -1.22 -9.10
N ASP A 54 -0.55 -2.29 -8.43
CA ASP A 54 0.12 -3.60 -8.53
C ASP A 54 -0.85 -4.75 -8.24
N ALA A 55 -0.86 -5.78 -9.08
CA ALA A 55 -1.75 -6.94 -8.92
C ALA A 55 -1.58 -7.67 -7.58
N ARG A 56 -0.41 -7.55 -6.94
CA ARG A 56 -0.13 -8.15 -5.62
C ARG A 56 -1.05 -7.58 -4.53
N TYR A 57 -1.54 -6.35 -4.65
CA TYR A 57 -2.50 -5.78 -3.70
C TYR A 57 -3.89 -6.44 -3.76
N GLY A 58 -4.16 -7.26 -4.79
CA GLY A 58 -5.33 -8.14 -4.80
C GLY A 58 -5.21 -9.36 -3.88
N LYS A 59 -4.02 -9.65 -3.35
CA LYS A 59 -3.78 -10.82 -2.48
C LYS A 59 -4.03 -10.46 -1.01
N PRO A 60 -4.82 -11.26 -0.25
CA PRO A 60 -5.06 -11.00 1.17
C PRO A 60 -3.79 -10.84 2.01
N ALA A 61 -2.75 -11.65 1.73
CA ALA A 61 -1.48 -11.60 2.43
C ALA A 61 -0.71 -10.27 2.27
N VAL A 62 -0.96 -9.51 1.20
CA VAL A 62 -0.38 -8.17 0.99
C VAL A 62 -1.26 -7.11 1.63
N GLN A 63 -2.58 -7.23 1.51
CA GLN A 63 -3.53 -6.30 2.15
C GLN A 63 -3.39 -6.30 3.67
N GLN A 64 -3.13 -7.46 4.29
CA GLN A 64 -2.87 -7.56 5.74
C GLN A 64 -1.62 -6.79 6.20
N ARG A 65 -0.74 -6.36 5.28
CA ARG A 65 0.45 -5.55 5.58
C ARG A 65 0.20 -4.04 5.46
N LEU A 66 -0.98 -3.63 5.01
CA LEU A 66 -1.44 -2.24 5.05
C LEU A 66 -1.97 -1.89 6.45
N PRO A 67 -2.02 -0.60 6.82
CA PRO A 67 -2.71 -0.18 8.03
C PRO A 67 -4.16 -0.65 8.01
N LYS A 68 -4.66 -1.18 9.13
CA LYS A 68 -5.99 -1.80 9.21
C LYS A 68 -7.11 -0.92 8.65
N TRP A 69 -7.06 0.39 8.93
CA TRP A 69 -8.04 1.38 8.47
C TRP A 69 -8.00 1.63 6.95
N ILE A 70 -6.86 1.40 6.29
CA ILE A 70 -6.74 1.42 4.82
C ILE A 70 -7.18 0.09 4.24
N ALA A 71 -6.71 -1.02 4.80
CA ALA A 71 -6.97 -2.37 4.27
C ALA A 71 -8.47 -2.66 4.10
N GLN A 72 -9.31 -2.13 5.00
CA GLN A 72 -10.77 -2.25 4.96
C GLN A 72 -11.43 -1.46 3.83
N GLN A 73 -10.74 -0.49 3.24
CA GLN A 73 -11.26 0.36 2.15
C GLN A 73 -10.64 0.02 0.79
N VAL A 74 -9.75 -0.97 0.72
CA VAL A 74 -9.13 -1.38 -0.54
C VAL A 74 -10.17 -2.08 -1.42
N VAL A 75 -10.39 -1.54 -2.62
CA VAL A 75 -11.18 -2.20 -3.66
C VAL A 75 -10.21 -2.86 -4.63
N ALA A 76 -10.18 -4.19 -4.63
CA ALA A 76 -9.34 -4.97 -5.54
C ALA A 76 -10.06 -5.23 -6.88
N GLY A 77 -9.28 -5.51 -7.94
CA GLY A 77 -9.82 -6.00 -9.21
C GLY A 77 -10.28 -4.94 -10.21
N GLY A 78 -9.89 -3.67 -10.03
CA GLY A 78 -10.15 -2.61 -10.99
C GLY A 78 -9.06 -2.47 -12.06
N GLY A 79 -9.45 -2.17 -13.29
CA GLY A 79 -8.56 -1.68 -14.35
C GLY A 79 -8.29 -0.17 -14.21
N PHE A 80 -7.58 0.39 -15.19
CA PHE A 80 -7.28 1.82 -15.24
C PHE A 80 -8.56 2.68 -15.22
N ASP A 81 -9.53 2.37 -16.09
CA ASP A 81 -10.76 3.16 -16.22
C ASP A 81 -11.62 3.15 -14.96
N SER A 82 -11.83 1.98 -14.36
CA SER A 82 -12.56 1.87 -13.08
C SER A 82 -11.86 2.62 -11.95
N SER A 83 -10.53 2.60 -11.94
CA SER A 83 -9.73 3.33 -10.94
C SER A 83 -9.88 4.84 -11.13
N LEU A 84 -9.80 5.32 -12.39
CA LEU A 84 -9.99 6.72 -12.73
C LEU A 84 -11.39 7.21 -12.37
N GLN A 85 -12.42 6.41 -12.67
CA GLN A 85 -13.81 6.72 -12.32
C GLN A 85 -14.00 6.80 -10.79
N ALA A 86 -13.41 5.87 -10.04
CA ALA A 86 -13.46 5.89 -8.58
C ALA A 86 -12.80 7.14 -7.99
N VAL A 87 -11.65 7.54 -8.54
CA VAL A 87 -10.94 8.76 -8.12
C VAL A 87 -11.77 10.02 -8.42
N ARG A 88 -12.33 10.14 -9.64
CA ARG A 88 -13.21 11.27 -9.98
C ARG A 88 -14.41 11.37 -9.05
N GLY A 89 -15.15 10.27 -8.90
CA GLY A 89 -16.32 10.24 -8.02
C GLY A 89 -16.00 10.51 -6.55
N PHE A 90 -14.80 10.16 -6.07
CA PHE A 90 -14.34 10.51 -4.74
C PHE A 90 -14.22 12.04 -4.56
N PHE A 91 -13.55 12.73 -5.50
CA PHE A 91 -13.37 14.17 -5.41
C PHE A 91 -14.68 14.95 -5.64
N ASP A 92 -15.56 14.47 -6.54
CA ASP A 92 -16.88 15.08 -6.76
C ASP A 92 -17.74 15.07 -5.50
N ARG A 93 -17.82 13.93 -4.80
CA ARG A 93 -18.54 13.81 -3.52
C ARG A 93 -17.97 14.74 -2.45
N ARG A 94 -16.65 14.94 -2.45
CA ARG A 94 -15.99 15.81 -1.46
C ARG A 94 -16.23 17.29 -1.76
N ALA A 95 -16.24 17.68 -3.04
CA ALA A 95 -16.60 19.04 -3.45
C ALA A 95 -18.03 19.39 -3.02
N ALA A 96 -18.99 18.47 -3.23
CA ALA A 96 -20.37 18.65 -2.79
C ALA A 96 -20.51 18.81 -1.27
N HIS A 97 -19.76 18.04 -0.48
CA HIS A 97 -19.73 18.15 0.99
C HIS A 97 -19.07 19.44 1.52
N GLY A 98 -18.26 20.13 0.71
CA GLY A 98 -17.67 21.42 1.08
C GLY A 98 -18.51 22.63 0.68
N ALA A 99 -19.53 22.42 -0.16
CA ALA A 99 -20.43 23.46 -0.65
C ALA A 99 -21.75 23.56 0.15
N ALA A 100 -21.99 22.61 1.06
CA ALA A 100 -23.11 22.59 2.02
C ALA A 100 -22.63 23.05 3.40
#